data_AF-A0A6G0USJ7-F1
#
_entry.id   AF-A0A6G0USJ7-F1
#
_cell.length_a   1.000
_cell.length_b   1.000
_cell.length_c   1.000
_cell.angle_alpha   90.00
_cell.angle_beta   90.00
_cell.angle_gamma   90.00
#
_symmetry.space_group_name_H-M   'P 1'
#
loop_
_entity.id
_entity.type
_entity.pdbx_description
1 polymer ?
#
loop_
_entity_poly.entity_id
_entity_poly.type
_entity_poly.pdbx_seq_one_letter_code
_entity_poly.pdbx_strand_id
1 'polypeptide(L)'
;MSKLVFIFALVFLSSVDSFNQQSVGARGRLMCGSTPAANTNVKLWNKNTLRPDDQLASVQTDSQGNFQISGGEGSIFSMDVHLKIYTSCGRWLPCDRKLDFTIPSQYVTRTSSVQNWFDLGTINLELKTKNEDTSCINRRKRFIEMV
;
A
#
# COMPACT_ATOMS: atom_id res chain seq x y z
N MET A 1 -15.55 -46.78 -11.11
CA MET A 1 -16.38 -45.82 -10.35
C MET A 1 -15.61 -45.18 -9.17
N SER A 2 -14.78 -45.89 -8.41
CA SER A 2 -14.01 -45.31 -7.28
C SER A 2 -13.01 -44.21 -7.65
N LYS A 3 -12.35 -44.31 -8.82
CA LYS A 3 -11.38 -43.29 -9.28
C LYS A 3 -12.03 -41.93 -9.57
N LEU A 4 -13.28 -41.91 -10.05
CA LEU A 4 -14.02 -40.67 -10.34
C LEU A 4 -14.48 -39.96 -9.07
N VAL A 5 -14.84 -40.71 -8.03
CA VAL A 5 -15.23 -40.17 -6.70
C VAL A 5 -14.05 -39.49 -6.02
N PHE A 6 -12.85 -40.08 -6.12
CA PHE A 6 -11.62 -39.49 -5.58
C PHE A 6 -11.21 -38.19 -6.28
N ILE A 7 -11.40 -38.10 -7.60
CA ILE A 7 -11.12 -36.87 -8.36
C ILE A 7 -12.10 -35.76 -7.98
N PHE A 8 -13.38 -36.09 -7.78
CA PHE A 8 -14.39 -35.11 -7.36
C PHE A 8 -14.12 -34.59 -5.94
N ALA A 9 -13.66 -35.43 -5.02
CA ALA A 9 -13.27 -35.03 -3.67
C ALA A 9 -12.01 -34.13 -3.63
N LEU A 10 -11.07 -34.30 -4.56
CA LEU A 10 -9.87 -33.47 -4.68
C LEU A 10 -10.14 -32.08 -5.27
N VAL A 11 -11.17 -31.93 -6.10
CA VAL A 11 -11.53 -30.65 -6.74
C VAL A 11 -12.26 -29.68 -5.79
N PHE A 12 -12.93 -30.19 -4.74
CA PHE A 12 -13.56 -29.33 -3.71
C PHE A 12 -12.58 -28.70 -2.71
N LEU A 13 -11.28 -29.03 -2.77
CA LEU A 13 -10.26 -28.44 -1.89
C LEU A 13 -9.74 -27.07 -2.37
N SER A 14 -10.10 -26.63 -3.58
CA SER A 14 -9.65 -25.34 -4.11
C SER A 14 -10.65 -24.22 -3.78
N SER A 15 -10.16 -23.24 -3.02
CA SER A 15 -10.72 -21.90 -2.76
C SER A 15 -11.95 -21.81 -1.85
N VAL A 16 -11.75 -22.03 -0.54
CA VAL A 16 -12.50 -21.27 0.47
C VAL A 16 -12.01 -19.82 0.42
N ASP A 17 -12.59 -19.01 -0.49
CA ASP A 17 -12.51 -17.56 -0.34
C ASP A 17 -13.22 -17.19 0.97
N SER A 18 -12.47 -16.66 1.94
CA SER A 18 -13.06 -16.15 3.17
C SER A 18 -14.09 -15.09 2.78
N PHE A 19 -15.36 -15.29 3.15
CA PHE A 19 -16.48 -14.38 2.82
C PHE A 19 -16.23 -12.94 3.27
N ASN A 20 -15.34 -12.75 4.25
CA ASN A 20 -14.93 -11.46 4.79
C ASN A 20 -13.65 -10.88 4.16
N GLN A 21 -13.04 -11.58 3.20
CA GLN A 21 -11.82 -11.10 2.55
C GLN A 21 -12.13 -9.83 1.76
N GLN A 22 -11.37 -8.79 2.03
CA GLN A 22 -11.38 -7.56 1.25
C GLN A 22 -10.02 -7.32 0.62
N SER A 23 -10.00 -6.62 -0.50
CA SER A 23 -8.78 -6.23 -1.20
C SER A 23 -8.89 -4.81 -1.73
N VAL A 24 -7.74 -4.18 -1.89
CA VAL A 24 -7.59 -2.82 -2.40
C VAL A 24 -6.26 -2.72 -3.13
N GLY A 25 -6.22 -1.98 -4.23
CA GLY A 25 -5.02 -1.73 -5.00
C GLY A 25 -4.90 -0.26 -5.40
N ALA A 26 -3.68 0.25 -5.36
CA ALA A 26 -3.35 1.60 -5.79
C ALA A 26 -2.11 1.61 -6.67
N ARG A 27 -2.03 2.58 -7.58
CA ARG A 27 -0.86 2.81 -8.42
C ARG A 27 -0.67 4.28 -8.71
N GLY A 28 0.51 4.64 -9.20
CA GLY A 28 0.82 5.99 -9.63
C GLY A 28 2.30 6.20 -9.87
N ARG A 29 2.68 7.47 -10.03
CA ARG A 29 4.06 7.90 -10.27
C ARG A 29 4.42 9.06 -9.35
N LEU A 30 5.60 8.99 -8.73
CA LEU A 30 6.11 10.00 -7.83
C LEU A 30 7.30 10.73 -8.44
N MET A 31 7.26 12.06 -8.34
CA MET A 31 8.31 12.97 -8.79
C MET A 31 8.86 13.75 -7.60
N CYS A 32 10.12 14.16 -7.68
CA CYS A 32 10.74 15.12 -6.78
C CYS A 32 11.28 16.27 -7.62
N GLY A 33 10.51 17.36 -7.74
CA GLY A 33 10.78 18.38 -8.74
C GLY A 33 10.69 17.81 -10.15
N SER A 34 11.76 17.95 -10.93
CA SER A 34 11.84 17.45 -12.31
C SER A 34 12.33 16.01 -12.44
N THR A 35 12.71 15.35 -11.33
CA THR A 35 13.28 13.99 -11.37
C THR A 35 12.30 12.95 -10.82
N PRO A 36 12.31 11.71 -11.33
CA PRO A 36 11.54 10.63 -10.73
C PRO A 36 12.01 10.33 -9.30
N ALA A 37 11.06 10.16 -8.38
CA ALA A 37 11.36 9.83 -6.99
C ALA A 37 11.50 8.32 -6.81
N ALA A 38 12.67 7.77 -7.12
CA ALA A 38 12.98 6.35 -6.96
C ALA A 38 13.19 5.94 -5.49
N ASN A 39 12.97 4.66 -5.16
CA ASN A 39 13.18 4.09 -3.82
C ASN A 39 12.40 4.81 -2.69
N THR A 40 11.26 5.41 -3.04
CA THR A 40 10.36 6.06 -2.09
C THR A 40 9.40 5.03 -1.52
N ASN A 41 9.28 4.98 -0.20
CA ASN A 41 8.39 4.02 0.47
C ASN A 41 6.93 4.43 0.31
N VAL A 42 6.11 3.50 -0.17
CA VAL A 42 4.66 3.64 -0.32
C VAL A 42 3.98 2.50 0.43
N LYS A 43 3.00 2.82 1.27
CA LYS A 43 2.34 1.84 2.13
C LYS A 43 0.83 1.99 2.08
N LEU A 44 0.14 0.86 2.18
CA LEU A 44 -1.30 0.81 2.43
C LEU A 44 -1.53 0.52 3.90
N TRP A 45 -2.45 1.26 4.50
CA TRP A 45 -2.88 1.11 5.88
C TRP A 45 -4.40 1.02 5.95
N ASN A 46 -4.93 0.11 6.75
CA ASN A 46 -6.31 0.16 7.20
C ASN A 46 -6.35 0.89 8.55
N LYS A 47 -7.10 1.99 8.61
CA LYS A 47 -7.21 2.80 9.82
C LYS A 47 -8.29 2.24 10.73
N ASN A 48 -7.97 2.14 12.02
CA ASN A 48 -8.90 1.60 13.02
C ASN A 48 -9.21 2.65 14.09
N THR A 49 -10.46 2.69 14.56
CA THR A 49 -10.85 3.62 15.65
C THR A 49 -10.49 3.10 17.04
N LEU A 50 -10.55 1.77 17.24
CA LEU A 50 -10.45 1.13 18.58
C LEU A 50 -9.22 0.23 18.75
N ARG A 51 -8.40 0.11 17.71
CA ARG A 51 -7.22 -0.75 17.62
C ARG A 51 -6.12 0.03 16.90
N PRO A 52 -4.86 -0.40 16.98
CA PRO A 52 -3.83 0.11 16.10
C PRO A 52 -4.21 -0.03 14.61
N ASP A 53 -3.71 0.87 13.78
CA ASP A 53 -3.84 0.76 12.32
C ASP A 53 -3.09 -0.48 11.82
N ASP A 54 -3.66 -1.16 10.83
CA ASP A 54 -3.08 -2.36 10.22
C ASP A 54 -2.33 -1.99 8.93
N GLN A 55 -1.07 -2.41 8.82
CA GLN A 55 -0.31 -2.23 7.57
C GLN A 55 -0.69 -3.34 6.60
N LEU A 56 -1.40 -2.98 5.52
CA LEU A 56 -1.86 -3.95 4.52
C LEU A 56 -0.74 -4.37 3.56
N ALA A 57 0.11 -3.43 3.14
CA ALA A 57 1.19 -3.66 2.19
C ALA A 57 2.25 -2.54 2.24
N SER A 58 3.44 -2.82 1.70
CA SER A 58 4.53 -1.85 1.54
C SER A 58 5.32 -2.16 0.27
N VAL A 59 5.61 -1.12 -0.53
CA VAL A 59 6.47 -1.19 -1.71
C VAL A 59 7.42 0.01 -1.75
N GLN A 60 8.40 -0.05 -2.65
CA GLN A 60 9.21 1.11 -3.02
C GLN A 60 8.97 1.44 -4.49
N THR A 61 9.02 2.73 -4.84
CA THR A 61 8.96 3.16 -6.24
C THR A 61 10.16 2.66 -7.04
N ASP A 62 9.93 2.35 -8.31
CA ASP A 62 10.98 1.97 -9.26
C ASP A 62 11.88 3.16 -9.67
N SER A 63 12.84 2.92 -10.57
CA SER A 63 13.76 3.95 -11.07
C SER A 63 13.07 5.08 -11.86
N GLN A 64 11.85 4.85 -12.33
CA GLN A 64 11.01 5.83 -13.03
C GLN A 64 9.99 6.48 -12.10
N GLY A 65 10.04 6.19 -10.79
CA GLY A 65 9.15 6.72 -9.77
C GLY A 65 7.78 6.04 -9.74
N ASN A 66 7.55 4.97 -10.49
CA ASN A 66 6.26 4.29 -10.51
C ASN A 66 6.12 3.36 -9.31
N PHE A 67 4.88 3.20 -8.84
CA PHE A 67 4.52 2.17 -7.88
C PHE A 67 3.20 1.51 -8.26
N GLN A 68 3.07 0.25 -7.87
CA GLN A 68 1.81 -0.49 -7.86
C GLN A 68 1.80 -1.31 -6.57
N ILE A 69 0.74 -1.17 -5.78
CA ILE A 69 0.62 -1.77 -4.45
C ILE A 69 -0.78 -2.32 -4.27
N SER A 70 -0.88 -3.53 -3.72
CA SER A 70 -2.14 -4.16 -3.36
C SER A 70 -2.02 -4.84 -2.00
N GLY A 71 -3.10 -4.85 -1.25
CA GLY A 71 -3.20 -5.52 0.04
C GLY A 71 -4.65 -5.74 0.43
N GLY A 72 -4.86 -6.32 1.60
CA GLY A 72 -6.19 -6.62 2.08
C GLY A 72 -6.16 -7.46 3.35
N GLU A 73 -7.32 -7.62 3.96
CA GLU A 73 -7.50 -8.38 5.19
C GLU A 73 -8.90 -8.99 5.23
N GLY A 74 -9.09 -9.99 6.09
CA GLY A 74 -10.40 -10.54 6.40
C GLY A 74 -11.08 -9.68 7.46
N SER A 75 -12.11 -8.91 7.08
CA SER A 75 -12.85 -8.06 8.01
C SER A 75 -14.34 -8.01 7.67
N ILE A 76 -15.19 -7.96 8.70
CA ILE A 76 -16.65 -7.86 8.55
C ILE A 76 -17.03 -6.45 8.07
N PHE A 77 -16.37 -5.43 8.60
CA PHE A 77 -16.58 -4.03 8.26
C PHE A 77 -15.72 -3.62 7.07
N SER A 78 -16.18 -2.63 6.30
CA SER A 78 -15.38 -2.08 5.20
C SER A 78 -14.09 -1.47 5.74
N MET A 79 -12.97 -1.70 5.06
CA MET A 79 -11.69 -1.06 5.41
C MET A 79 -11.74 0.47 5.18
N ASP A 80 -11.08 1.23 6.05
CA ASP A 80 -10.77 2.65 5.89
C ASP A 80 -9.32 2.78 5.40
N VAL A 81 -9.13 2.77 4.08
CA VAL A 81 -7.82 2.56 3.48
C VAL A 81 -7.11 3.88 3.20
N HIS A 82 -5.87 3.98 3.66
CA HIS A 82 -4.97 5.10 3.48
C HIS A 82 -3.70 4.68 2.73
N LEU A 83 -3.41 5.38 1.62
CA LEU A 83 -2.15 5.30 0.89
C LEU A 83 -1.17 6.34 1.45
N LYS A 84 -0.13 5.88 2.14
CA LYS A 84 0.85 6.72 2.81
C LYS A 84 2.18 6.68 2.07
N ILE A 85 2.71 7.86 1.73
CA ILE A 85 3.99 8.03 1.04
C ILE A 85 4.99 8.66 2.00
N TYR A 86 6.15 8.03 2.15
CA TYR A 86 7.21 8.48 3.06
C TYR A 86 8.39 9.01 2.25
N THR A 87 8.64 10.32 2.30
CA THR A 87 9.60 10.99 1.41
C THR A 87 10.53 11.97 2.12
N SER A 88 11.80 11.96 1.73
CA SER A 88 12.79 12.99 2.06
C SER A 88 12.90 14.06 0.97
N CYS A 89 12.08 14.03 -0.09
CA CYS A 89 12.14 15.01 -1.17
C CYS A 89 12.06 16.45 -0.65
N GLY A 90 12.95 17.30 -1.18
CA GLY A 90 13.08 18.70 -0.79
C GLY A 90 13.69 18.95 0.59
N ARG A 91 14.29 17.95 1.24
CA ARG A 91 14.91 18.07 2.57
C ARG A 91 16.21 17.29 2.70
N TRP A 92 17.12 17.84 3.49
CA TRP A 92 18.40 17.23 3.87
C TRP A 92 18.36 16.57 5.27
N LEU A 93 17.26 16.76 6.00
CA LEU A 93 17.08 16.27 7.36
C LEU A 93 16.74 14.76 7.39
N PRO A 94 17.08 14.03 8.47
CA PRO A 94 17.05 12.57 8.50
C PRO A 94 15.65 11.93 8.51
N CYS A 95 14.60 12.71 8.80
CA CYS A 95 13.24 12.20 8.93
C CYS A 95 12.48 12.29 7.61
N ASP A 96 11.65 11.30 7.29
CA ASP A 96 10.77 11.34 6.12
C ASP A 96 9.46 12.07 6.45
N ARG A 97 8.95 12.84 5.48
CA ARG A 97 7.61 13.43 5.53
C ARG A 97 6.61 12.38 5.10
N LYS A 98 5.40 12.44 5.64
CA LYS A 98 4.33 11.50 5.34
C LYS A 98 3.18 12.23 4.64
N LEU A 99 2.98 11.93 3.36
CA LEU A 99 1.76 12.28 2.66
C LEU A 99 0.75 11.16 2.88
N ASP A 100 -0.50 11.52 3.16
CA ASP A 100 -1.57 10.59 3.50
C ASP A 100 -2.78 10.83 2.59
N PHE A 101 -3.09 9.85 1.73
CA PHE A 101 -4.21 9.90 0.80
C PHE A 101 -5.24 8.83 1.18
N THR A 102 -6.46 9.25 1.50
CA THR A 102 -7.58 8.33 1.67
C THR A 102 -7.97 7.74 0.31
N ILE A 103 -8.01 6.42 0.20
CA ILE A 103 -8.53 5.73 -0.98
C ILE A 103 -10.06 5.67 -0.85
N PRO A 104 -10.83 6.16 -1.83
CA PRO A 104 -12.28 6.08 -1.79
C PRO A 104 -12.76 4.62 -1.67
N SER A 105 -13.75 4.38 -0.81
CA SER A 105 -14.25 3.04 -0.48
C SER A 105 -14.75 2.23 -1.68
N GLN A 106 -15.12 2.88 -2.79
CA GLN A 106 -15.49 2.22 -4.05
C GLN A 106 -14.34 1.38 -4.68
N TYR A 107 -13.09 1.62 -4.27
CA TYR A 107 -11.92 0.84 -4.70
C TYR A 107 -11.60 -0.33 -3.75
N VAL A 108 -12.34 -0.47 -2.65
CA VAL A 108 -12.23 -1.59 -1.72
C VAL A 108 -13.28 -2.64 -2.10
N THR A 109 -12.85 -3.86 -2.43
CA THR A 109 -13.74 -4.92 -2.90
C THR A 109 -13.69 -6.16 -2.00
N ARG A 110 -14.84 -6.82 -1.80
CA ARG A 110 -14.96 -8.08 -1.06
C ARG A 110 -14.55 -9.28 -1.91
N THR A 111 -13.27 -9.30 -2.27
CA THR A 111 -12.64 -10.31 -3.12
C THR A 111 -11.22 -10.55 -2.66
N SER A 112 -10.68 -11.73 -2.93
CA SER A 112 -9.27 -12.07 -2.65
C SER A 112 -8.28 -11.34 -3.56
N SER A 113 -8.72 -10.86 -4.72
CA SER A 113 -7.91 -10.09 -5.67
C SER A 113 -8.51 -8.71 -5.96
N VAL A 114 -7.63 -7.74 -6.24
CA VAL A 114 -8.02 -6.37 -6.59
C VAL A 114 -8.83 -6.36 -7.88
N GLN A 115 -10.04 -5.80 -7.82
CA GLN A 115 -10.90 -5.65 -8.99
C GLN A 115 -10.72 -4.29 -9.66
N ASN A 116 -10.60 -3.22 -8.87
CA ASN A 116 -10.47 -1.86 -9.35
C ASN A 116 -9.22 -1.21 -8.76
N TRP A 117 -8.42 -0.59 -9.61
CA TRP A 117 -7.20 0.08 -9.18
C TRP A 117 -7.47 1.56 -8.96
N PHE A 118 -7.15 2.05 -7.76
CA PHE A 118 -7.10 3.48 -7.50
C PHE A 118 -5.85 4.07 -8.16
N ASP A 119 -6.05 4.92 -9.16
CA ASP A 119 -4.96 5.61 -9.86
C ASP A 119 -4.73 6.99 -9.25
N LEU A 120 -3.61 7.15 -8.54
CA LEU A 120 -3.22 8.43 -7.95
C LEU A 120 -2.70 9.42 -9.02
N GLY A 121 -2.38 8.94 -10.21
CA GLY A 121 -1.71 9.72 -11.25
C GLY A 121 -0.27 10.04 -10.90
N THR A 122 0.22 11.20 -11.38
CA THR A 122 1.57 11.69 -11.09
C THR A 122 1.55 12.76 -10.01
N ILE A 123 2.31 12.55 -8.93
CA ILE A 123 2.40 13.48 -7.80
C ILE A 123 3.83 13.98 -7.64
N ASN A 124 4.01 15.30 -7.58
CA ASN A 124 5.28 15.91 -7.19
C ASN A 124 5.34 16.05 -5.66
N LEU A 125 6.30 15.36 -5.06
CA LEU A 125 6.51 15.28 -3.62
C LEU A 125 7.05 16.58 -3.00
N GLU A 126 7.36 17.62 -3.78
CA GLU A 126 7.63 18.96 -3.25
C GLU A 126 6.39 19.65 -2.67
N LEU A 127 5.19 19.13 -2.98
CA LEU A 127 3.96 19.62 -2.38
C LEU A 127 4.02 19.55 -0.86
N LYS A 128 3.37 20.52 -0.21
CA LYS A 128 3.27 20.60 1.25
C LYS A 128 1.80 20.59 1.64
N THR A 129 1.44 19.70 2.55
CA THR A 129 0.10 19.65 3.14
C THR A 129 0.10 20.36 4.48
N LYS A 130 -0.99 21.07 4.83
CA LYS A 130 -1.07 21.87 6.08
C LYS A 130 -0.82 21.07 7.37
N ASN A 131 -1.04 19.74 7.36
CA ASN A 131 -0.90 18.85 8.51
C ASN A 131 0.05 17.66 8.21
N GLU A 132 1.18 17.92 7.57
CA GLU A 132 2.13 16.85 7.19
C GLU A 132 2.84 16.27 8.42
N ASP A 133 2.63 14.98 8.70
CA ASP A 133 3.35 14.28 9.77
C ASP A 133 4.80 13.99 9.35
N THR A 134 5.71 14.04 10.31
CA THR A 134 7.11 13.66 10.13
C THR A 134 7.40 12.32 10.80
N SER A 135 8.00 11.38 10.08
CA SER A 135 8.44 10.08 10.59
C SER A 135 9.96 10.00 10.69
N CYS A 136 10.48 9.89 11.91
CA CYS A 136 11.92 9.84 12.21
C CYS A 136 12.43 8.44 12.58
N ILE A 137 11.67 7.37 12.30
CA ILE A 137 11.95 6.04 12.86
C ILE A 137 13.14 5.37 12.11
N ASN A 138 14.28 5.29 12.80
CA ASN A 138 15.45 4.42 12.59
C ASN A 138 16.04 4.32 11.17
N ARG A 139 16.81 5.34 10.75
CA ARG A 139 17.77 5.28 9.62
C ARG A 139 19.23 4.99 10.02
N ARG A 140 19.48 4.44 11.23
CA ARG A 140 20.85 4.10 11.69
C ARG A 140 21.63 3.15 10.76
N LYS A 141 20.95 2.43 9.85
CA LYS A 141 21.61 1.54 8.87
C LYS A 141 22.02 2.21 7.55
N ARG A 142 21.33 3.27 7.10
CA ARG A 142 21.61 3.89 5.78
C ARG A 142 22.81 4.83 5.77
N PHE A 143 23.24 5.34 6.93
CA PHE A 143 24.41 6.21 7.03
C PHE A 143 25.73 5.42 7.00
N ILE A 144 25.72 4.13 7.38
CA ILE A 144 26.92 3.30 7.46
C ILE A 144 27.30 2.71 6.07
N GLU A 145 26.36 2.64 5.13
CA GLU A 145 26.64 2.15 3.76
C GLU A 145 27.14 3.25 2.80
N MET A 146 27.30 4.49 3.27
CA MET A 146 27.76 5.64 2.48
C MET A 146 29.07 6.28 3.01
N VAL A 147 29.76 5.63 3.95
CA VAL A 147 31.09 6.02 4.44
C VAL A 147 32.08 4.88 4.23
#